data_AF-A0A4Q5WS78-F1
#
_entry.id   AF-A0A4Q5WS78-F1
#
_cell.length_a   1.000
_cell.length_b   1.000
_cell.length_c   1.000
_cell.angle_alpha   90.00
_cell.angle_beta   90.00
_cell.angle_gamma   90.00
#
_symmetry.space_group_name_H-M   'P 1'
#
loop_
_entity.id
_entity.type
_entity.pdbx_description
1 polymer ?
#
loop_
_entity_poly.entity_id
_entity_poly.type
_entity_poly.pdbx_seq_one_letter_code
_entity_poly.pdbx_strand_id
1 'polypeptide(L)' 'TYLNVDNEGDFVVKSAPCPFLGADNFCSIYDVRPSDCARFPYTDEDVLLKRPQLTMKNATFCPIVFQVLDRLSEGS' A
#
# COMPACT_ATOMS: atom_id res chain seq x y z
N THR A 1 20.77 -8.34 2.44
CA THR A 1 20.09 -7.42 1.51
C THR A 1 18.60 -7.69 1.54
N TYR A 2 17.76 -6.67 1.78
CA TYR A 2 16.30 -6.81 1.97
C TYR A 2 15.45 -6.52 0.73
N LEU A 3 16.03 -5.88 -0.30
CA LEU A 3 15.33 -5.39 -1.49
C LEU A 3 15.89 -6.04 -2.76
N ASN A 4 15.03 -6.26 -3.75
CA ASN A 4 15.35 -6.55 -5.15
C ASN A 4 14.80 -5.42 -6.02
N VAL A 5 15.31 -5.31 -7.25
CA VAL A 5 14.72 -4.44 -8.29
C VAL A 5 13.79 -5.30 -9.13
N ASP A 6 12.55 -4.87 -9.34
CA ASP A 6 11.62 -5.57 -10.22
C ASP A 6 11.78 -5.14 -11.69
N ASN A 7 10.88 -5.62 -12.56
CA ASN A 7 10.94 -5.35 -14.01
C ASN A 7 10.62 -3.89 -14.37
N GLU A 8 10.08 -3.12 -13.44
CA GLU A 8 9.71 -1.71 -13.61
C GLU A 8 10.80 -0.78 -13.04
N GLY A 9 11.84 -1.35 -12.42
CA GLY A 9 12.93 -0.61 -11.81
C GLY A 9 12.66 -0.23 -10.35
N ASP A 10 11.56 -0.72 -9.76
CA ASP A 10 11.17 -0.40 -8.40
C ASP A 10 11.85 -1.32 -7.38
N PHE A 11 12.18 -0.77 -6.21
CA PHE A 11 12.74 -1.55 -5.11
C PHE A 11 11.64 -2.24 -4.32
N VAL A 12 11.60 -3.57 -4.40
CA VAL A 12 10.60 -4.41 -3.73
C VAL A 12 11.24 -5.32 -2.68
N VAL A 13 10.50 -5.61 -1.61
CA VAL A 13 10.96 -6.56 -0.58
C VAL A 13 11.09 -7.98 -1.15
N LYS A 14 12.12 -8.70 -0.72
CA LYS A 14 12.38 -10.08 -1.21
C LYS A 14 11.40 -11.13 -0.68
N SER A 15 10.71 -10.84 0.41
CA SER A 15 9.85 -11.79 1.12
C SER A 15 8.57 -11.12 1.61
N ALA A 16 7.50 -11.91 1.66
CA ALA A 16 6.24 -11.55 2.30
C ALA A 16 6.00 -12.47 3.53
N PRO A 17 5.56 -11.94 4.69
CA PRO A 17 5.35 -10.52 4.97
C PRO A 17 6.65 -9.71 4.94
N CYS A 18 6.54 -8.39 4.83
CA CYS A 18 7.69 -7.48 4.83
C CYS A 18 8.60 -7.79 6.03
N PRO A 19 9.93 -7.92 5.85
CA PRO A 19 10.85 -8.27 6.93
C PRO A 19 10.94 -7.21 8.04
N PHE A 20 10.42 -6.00 7.77
CA PHE A 20 10.35 -4.91 8.73
C PHE A 20 8.99 -4.82 9.43
N LEU A 21 8.03 -5.69 9.13
CA LEU A 21 6.73 -5.71 9.80
C LEU A 21 6.84 -6.45 11.14
N GLY A 22 6.57 -5.74 12.23
CA GLY A 22 6.53 -6.27 13.59
C GLY A 22 5.26 -7.06 13.88
N ALA A 23 5.27 -7.78 15.01
CA ALA A 23 4.12 -8.59 15.46
C ALA A 23 2.89 -7.74 15.86
N ASP A 24 3.10 -6.45 16.12
CA ASP A 24 2.09 -5.44 16.42
C ASP A 24 1.56 -4.73 15.14
N ASN A 25 1.95 -5.20 13.96
CA ASN A 25 1.72 -4.56 12.66
C ASN A 25 2.41 -3.18 12.48
N PHE A 26 3.35 -2.81 13.36
CA PHE A 26 4.18 -1.62 13.16
C PHE A 26 5.43 -1.93 12.33
N CYS A 27 5.85 -0.96 11.53
CA CYS A 27 7.10 -1.06 10.79
C CYS A 27 8.28 -0.76 11.71
N SER A 28 9.27 -1.65 11.80
CA SER A 28 10.46 -1.49 12.64
C SER A 28 11.41 -0.38 12.18
N ILE A 29 11.26 0.08 10.93
CA ILE A 29 12.01 1.21 10.36
C ILE A 29 11.09 2.41 10.08
N TYR A 30 10.09 2.65 10.94
CA TYR A 30 8.97 3.56 10.69
C TYR A 30 9.39 4.92 10.12
N ASP A 31 10.39 5.57 10.69
CA ASP A 31 10.84 6.91 10.27
C ASP A 31 11.47 6.97 8.88
N VAL A 32 11.95 5.83 8.38
CA VAL A 32 12.62 5.69 7.07
C VAL A 32 11.94 4.64 6.20
N ARG A 33 10.67 4.33 6.48
CA ARG A 33 9.89 3.33 5.74
C ARG A 33 9.71 3.76 4.27
N PRO A 34 9.55 2.81 3.33
CA PRO A 34 9.32 3.14 1.92
C PRO A 34 8.14 4.08 1.71
N SER A 35 8.19 4.90 0.66
CA SER A 35 7.16 5.89 0.31
C SER A 35 5.76 5.28 0.22
N ASP A 36 5.63 4.08 -0.34
CA ASP A 36 4.35 3.38 -0.45
C ASP A 36 3.81 2.92 0.90
N CYS A 37 4.68 2.48 1.80
CA CYS A 37 4.30 2.17 3.19
C CYS A 37 3.94 3.42 3.99
N ALA A 38 4.51 4.58 3.66
CA ALA A 38 4.21 5.85 4.31
C ALA A 38 2.87 6.44 3.91
N ARG A 39 2.49 6.26 2.64
CA ARG A 39 1.33 6.88 2.01
C ARG A 39 0.09 5.98 1.98
N PHE A 40 0.25 4.67 2.10
CA PHE A 40 -0.88 3.75 2.18
C PHE A 40 -1.84 4.14 3.32
N PRO A 41 -3.18 4.23 3.10
CA PRO A 41 -3.95 3.71 1.96
C PRO A 41 -4.21 4.70 0.81
N TYR A 42 -3.41 5.77 0.68
CA TYR A 42 -3.48 6.79 -0.38
C TYR A 42 -4.78 7.61 -0.41
N THR A 43 -5.39 7.83 0.76
CA THR A 43 -6.68 8.54 0.87
C THR A 43 -6.57 10.06 0.78
N ASP A 44 -5.35 10.60 0.89
CA ASP A 44 -4.99 12.01 0.81
C ASP A 44 -4.30 12.37 -0.52
N GLU A 45 -4.28 11.45 -1.47
CA GLU A 45 -3.61 11.58 -2.76
C GLU A 45 -4.52 11.12 -3.92
N ASP A 46 -4.11 11.42 -5.15
CA ASP A 46 -4.85 11.04 -6.35
C ASP A 46 -4.60 9.60 -6.80
N VAL A 47 -3.67 8.86 -6.16
CA VAL A 47 -3.32 7.47 -6.49
C VAL A 47 -4.55 6.56 -6.44
N LEU A 48 -5.44 6.78 -5.46
CA LEU A 48 -6.67 6.02 -5.30
C LEU A 48 -7.54 6.06 -6.56
N LEU A 49 -7.55 7.19 -7.28
CA LEU A 49 -8.30 7.40 -8.52
C LEU A 49 -7.46 7.09 -9.78
N LYS A 50 -6.17 7.46 -9.79
CA LYS A 50 -5.28 7.35 -10.95
C LYS A 50 -4.78 5.92 -11.19
N ARG A 51 -4.76 5.07 -10.17
CA ARG A 51 -4.30 3.67 -10.27
C ARG A 51 -5.43 2.69 -9.89
N PRO A 52 -6.53 2.63 -10.65
CA PRO A 52 -7.71 1.85 -10.29
C PRO A 52 -7.41 0.35 -10.09
N GLN A 53 -6.50 -0.24 -10.88
CA GLN A 53 -6.10 -1.64 -10.71
C GLN A 53 -5.41 -1.90 -9.37
N LEU A 54 -4.51 -1.00 -8.94
CA LEU A 54 -3.86 -1.06 -7.63
C LEU A 54 -4.90 -0.89 -6.52
N THR A 55 -5.77 0.11 -6.66
CA THR A 55 -6.83 0.42 -5.69
C THR A 55 -7.79 -0.76 -5.50
N MET A 56 -8.24 -1.38 -6.60
CA MET A 56 -9.10 -2.58 -6.55
C MET A 56 -8.40 -3.75 -5.90
N LYS A 57 -7.12 -3.99 -6.22
CA LYS A 57 -6.32 -5.04 -5.55
C LYS A 57 -6.21 -4.76 -4.05
N ASN A 58 -5.94 -3.52 -3.65
CA ASN A 58 -5.83 -3.13 -2.25
C ASN A 58 -7.14 -3.28 -1.48
N ALA A 59 -8.28 -3.04 -2.13
CA ALA A 59 -9.61 -3.23 -1.53
C ALA A 59 -9.90 -4.70 -1.17
N THR A 60 -9.24 -5.67 -1.81
CA THR A 60 -9.44 -7.10 -1.50
C THR A 60 -8.93 -7.50 -0.11
N PHE A 61 -8.00 -6.74 0.47
CA PHE A 61 -7.38 -7.06 1.75
C PHE A 61 -7.37 -5.91 2.77
N CYS A 62 -7.63 -4.67 2.34
CA CYS A 62 -7.66 -3.51 3.22
C CYS A 62 -9.10 -2.97 3.38
N PRO A 63 -9.69 -3.08 4.58
CA PRO A 63 -11.04 -2.57 4.85
C PRO A 63 -11.19 -1.07 4.62
N ILE A 64 -10.14 -0.27 4.87
CA ILE A 64 -10.16 1.18 4.67
C ILE A 64 -10.30 1.51 3.18
N VAL A 65 -9.51 0.85 2.31
CA VAL A 65 -9.58 1.06 0.86
C VAL A 65 -10.96 0.66 0.34
N PHE A 66 -11.49 -0.48 0.79
CA PHE A 66 -12.85 -0.91 0.45
C PHE A 66 -13.90 0.14 0.85
N GLN A 67 -13.88 0.60 2.11
CA GLN A 67 -14.85 1.57 2.62
C GLN A 67 -14.79 2.92 1.88
N VAL A 68 -13.59 3.37 1.51
CA VAL A 68 -13.42 4.61 0.74
C VAL A 68 -14.00 4.44 -0.66
N LEU A 69 -13.73 3.33 -1.34
CA LEU A 69 -14.31 3.05 -2.66
C LEU A 69 -15.83 2.91 -2.64
N ASP A 70 -16.37 2.23 -1.64
CA ASP A 70 -17.81 2.04 -1.46
C ASP A 70 -18.51 3.39 -1.36
N ARG A 71 -18.02 4.28 -0.49
CA ARG A 71 -18.55 5.65 -0.33
C ARG A 71 -18.39 6.52 -1.56
N LEU A 72 -17.32 6.34 -2.34
CA LEU A 72 -17.14 7.04 -3.61
C LEU A 72 -18.13 6.57 -4.68
N SER A 73 -18.59 5.32 -4.59
CA SER A 73 -19.54 4.70 -5.54
C SER A 73 -21.00 5.04 -5.21
N GLU A 74 -21.33 5.33 -3.95
CA GLU A 74 -22.69 5.72 -3.53
C GLU A 74 -23.13 7.11 -4.06
N GLY A 75 -22.19 7.93 -4.55
CA GLY A 75 -22.46 9.29 -5.04
C GLY A 75 -22.56 9.45 -6.56
N SER A 76 -22.50 8.36 -7.34
CA SER A 76 -22.52 8.37 -8.81
C SER A 76 -23.89 8.08 -9.42
#